data_AF-A0A8U0IHG1-F1
#
_entry.id   AF-A0A8U0IHG1-F1
#
_cell.length_a   1.000
_cell.length_b   1.000
_cell.length_c   1.000
_cell.angle_alpha   90.00
_cell.angle_beta   90.00
_cell.angle_gamma   90.00
#
_symmetry.space_group_name_H-M   'P 1'
#
loop_
_entity.id
_entity.type
_entity.pdbx_description
1 polymer ?
#
loop_
_entity_poly.entity_id
_entity_poly.type
_entity_poly.pdbx_seq_one_letter_code
_entity_poly.pdbx_strand_id
1 'polypeptide(L)'
;MVGYDRRSFLKVSGTALGGIAVGSTVTVASSDERFLVDSSETSQSEAEAAGLDVVHALPEIDLLVVEGAESDVESLGATYAADSTYSLDLPAGRDSPTTDESASDEPRYSPQWDKQAQNVPEAHEITRGEGTRVAVIDTGVAAGHPDLQHAVNEDLSKDFTGDGYGAAGPYGGYHGTHVAANDRNEVGTVGSAPGTEIVDCRVFSPSENASFADIVAAVVYSARIDCDAANMSLGAYPVSRTANGQFYGKVLNRTTSYAKNQGTVVVTSAGNDAADLQHDGKFISLPNEAANVLSVSATGPLGFNHGADGLESPTYTPANYTNYGTNAIDVAAPGGNYDPDFPTGWYYDMVLNTLAEPQFDADGDYVGANYTYSWIAGTSMAAPQVAGAVALVRSQNPGSTRGRSASASGTPPRCPRSSRRPTTALAN
;
A
#
# COMPACT_ATOMS: atom_id res chain seq x y z
N MET A 1 -37.53 11.88 18.02
CA MET A 1 -36.61 10.81 18.47
C MET A 1 -36.92 9.56 17.68
N VAL A 2 -36.22 9.39 16.56
CA VAL A 2 -36.21 8.14 15.79
C VAL A 2 -34.73 7.82 15.64
N GLY A 3 -34.31 6.72 16.26
CA GLY A 3 -32.93 6.27 16.23
C GLY A 3 -32.59 5.71 14.86
N TYR A 4 -31.48 6.16 14.30
CA TYR A 4 -30.89 5.56 13.11
C TYR A 4 -29.87 4.50 13.56
N ASP A 5 -30.15 3.26 13.16
CA ASP A 5 -29.32 2.07 13.38
C ASP A 5 -28.12 2.09 12.42
N ARG A 6 -26.95 1.60 12.87
CA ARG A 6 -25.63 1.69 12.22
C ARG A 6 -25.47 0.76 10.99
N ARG A 7 -26.55 0.41 10.30
CA ARG A 7 -26.57 -0.71 9.33
C ARG A 7 -27.10 -0.38 7.94
N SER A 8 -26.88 0.83 7.43
CA SER A 8 -27.25 1.16 6.05
C SER A 8 -26.16 1.95 5.34
N PHE A 9 -25.07 1.27 4.98
CA PHE A 9 -24.15 1.71 3.93
C PHE A 9 -24.40 0.84 2.70
N LEU A 10 -25.37 1.26 1.89
CA LEU A 10 -25.70 0.64 0.61
C LEU A 10 -24.66 1.10 -0.42
N LYS A 11 -24.02 0.14 -1.09
CA LYS A 11 -23.37 0.32 -2.38
C LYS A 11 -24.35 1.02 -3.32
N VAL A 12 -24.12 2.29 -3.63
CA VAL A 12 -24.90 3.03 -4.63
C VAL A 12 -23.95 3.47 -5.74
N SER A 13 -23.98 2.69 -6.82
CA SER A 13 -23.61 3.14 -8.14
C SER A 13 -24.60 4.23 -8.56
N GLY A 14 -24.11 5.44 -8.86
CA GLY A 14 -24.85 6.43 -9.63
C GLY A 14 -25.27 7.71 -8.91
N THR A 15 -24.69 8.81 -9.40
CA THR A 15 -25.13 10.22 -9.33
C THR A 15 -24.68 11.03 -8.11
N ALA A 16 -23.69 11.89 -8.39
CA ALA A 16 -23.17 13.01 -7.64
C ALA A 16 -24.12 13.62 -6.59
N LEU A 17 -23.87 13.31 -5.32
CA LEU A 17 -24.01 14.19 -4.16
C LEU A 17 -22.85 13.86 -3.22
N GLY A 18 -22.11 14.90 -2.80
CA GLY A 18 -20.81 14.78 -2.12
C GLY A 18 -20.78 13.73 -1.01
N GLY A 19 -19.97 12.70 -1.23
CA GLY A 19 -19.68 11.63 -0.28
C GLY A 19 -18.33 11.04 -0.65
N ILE A 20 -17.38 11.11 0.28
CA ILE A 20 -16.06 10.48 0.14
C ILE A 20 -16.30 8.98 0.25
N ALA A 21 -16.33 8.29 -0.88
CA ALA A 21 -16.21 6.84 -0.89
C ALA A 21 -14.72 6.51 -0.66
N VAL A 22 -14.36 6.15 0.57
CA VAL A 22 -13.13 5.40 0.84
C VAL A 22 -13.55 3.94 0.93
N GLY A 23 -13.19 3.18 -0.09
CA GLY A 23 -13.43 1.74 -0.14
C GLY A 23 -12.83 1.21 -1.42
N SER A 24 -11.77 0.43 -1.32
CA SER A 24 -11.16 -0.25 -2.47
C SER A 24 -12.10 -1.36 -2.96
N THR A 25 -12.98 -1.07 -3.93
CA THR A 25 -13.65 -2.16 -4.64
C THR A 25 -12.68 -2.78 -5.64
N VAL A 26 -12.17 -3.95 -5.28
CA VAL A 26 -11.26 -4.69 -6.16
C VAL A 26 -12.10 -5.64 -6.97
N THR A 27 -12.26 -5.32 -8.25
CA THR A 27 -12.89 -6.26 -9.17
C THR A 27 -11.81 -7.21 -9.67
N VAL A 28 -11.84 -8.46 -9.20
CA VAL A 28 -10.99 -9.51 -9.75
C VAL A 28 -11.58 -9.96 -11.08
N ALA A 29 -10.97 -9.55 -12.18
CA ALA A 29 -11.25 -10.10 -13.51
C ALA A 29 -10.09 -11.02 -13.93
N SER A 30 -10.42 -12.20 -14.44
CA SER A 30 -9.43 -13.12 -15.01
C SER A 30 -9.08 -12.71 -16.45
N SER A 31 -7.81 -12.85 -16.82
CA SER A 31 -7.38 -12.73 -18.21
C SER A 31 -7.69 -14.02 -18.98
N ASP A 32 -8.17 -13.88 -20.21
CA ASP A 32 -8.42 -15.01 -21.13
C ASP A 32 -7.16 -15.42 -21.91
N GLU A 33 -6.10 -14.59 -21.87
CA GLU A 33 -4.90 -14.77 -22.69
C GLU A 33 -3.60 -14.80 -21.87
N ARG A 34 -3.65 -14.55 -20.54
CA ARG A 34 -2.47 -14.53 -19.66
C ARG A 34 -2.62 -15.51 -18.50
N PHE A 35 -1.61 -16.33 -18.26
CA PHE A 35 -1.65 -17.45 -17.31
C PHE A 35 -0.40 -17.50 -16.43
N LEU A 36 -0.60 -17.90 -15.19
CA LEU A 36 0.45 -18.28 -14.25
C LEU A 36 0.62 -19.80 -14.29
N VAL A 37 1.82 -20.27 -14.56
CA VAL A 37 2.15 -21.69 -14.73
C VAL A 37 3.20 -22.10 -13.70
N ASP A 38 2.97 -23.21 -13.01
CA ASP A 38 3.94 -23.75 -12.06
C ASP A 38 5.16 -24.30 -12.79
N SER A 39 6.29 -23.59 -12.69
CA SER A 39 7.51 -23.91 -13.42
C SER A 39 8.34 -25.01 -12.77
N SER A 40 7.85 -25.66 -11.71
CA SER A 40 8.43 -26.90 -11.21
C SER A 40 8.02 -28.12 -12.06
N GLU A 41 6.97 -27.96 -12.88
CA GLU A 41 6.38 -29.01 -13.72
C GLU A 41 6.66 -28.80 -15.22
N THR A 42 7.18 -27.64 -15.61
CA THR A 42 7.51 -27.28 -17.00
C THR A 42 8.67 -26.29 -17.05
N SER A 43 9.24 -26.07 -18.24
CA SER A 43 10.34 -25.14 -18.49
C SER A 43 9.95 -23.99 -19.43
N GLN A 44 10.69 -22.89 -19.34
CA GLN A 44 10.52 -21.75 -20.26
C GLN A 44 10.62 -22.18 -21.74
N SER A 45 11.59 -23.05 -22.05
CA SER A 45 11.78 -23.56 -23.41
C SER A 45 10.61 -24.42 -23.92
N GLU A 46 9.90 -25.12 -23.04
CA GLU A 46 8.72 -25.89 -23.41
C GLU A 46 7.52 -24.96 -23.68
N ALA A 47 7.35 -23.92 -22.86
CA ALA A 47 6.35 -22.88 -23.09
C ALA A 47 6.54 -22.18 -24.44
N GLU A 48 7.78 -21.73 -24.74
CA GLU A 48 8.12 -21.10 -26.02
C GLU A 48 7.91 -22.08 -27.20
N ALA A 49 8.24 -23.36 -27.04
CA ALA A 49 8.02 -24.38 -28.07
C ALA A 49 6.54 -24.69 -28.32
N ALA A 50 5.68 -24.48 -27.32
CA ALA A 50 4.22 -24.56 -27.45
C ALA A 50 3.61 -23.31 -28.11
N GLY A 51 4.42 -22.28 -28.41
CA GLY A 51 3.97 -21.04 -29.04
C GLY A 51 3.45 -19.99 -28.05
N LEU A 52 3.78 -20.14 -26.76
CA LEU A 52 3.43 -19.18 -25.72
C LEU A 52 4.52 -18.11 -25.59
N ASP A 53 4.10 -16.86 -25.42
CA ASP A 53 4.98 -15.75 -25.13
C ASP A 53 5.27 -15.69 -23.63
N VAL A 54 6.54 -15.71 -23.24
CA VAL A 54 6.94 -15.69 -21.82
C VAL A 54 7.07 -14.24 -21.35
N VAL A 55 6.14 -13.83 -20.49
CA VAL A 55 6.10 -12.47 -19.93
C VAL A 55 7.04 -12.33 -18.74
N HIS A 56 6.96 -13.26 -17.77
CA HIS A 56 7.86 -13.30 -16.61
C HIS A 56 8.39 -14.70 -16.38
N ALA A 57 9.70 -14.81 -16.15
CA ALA A 57 10.34 -16.02 -15.63
C ALA A 57 10.86 -15.76 -14.21
N LEU A 58 10.28 -16.47 -13.25
CA LEU A 58 10.54 -16.29 -11.81
C LEU A 58 10.95 -17.64 -11.18
N PRO A 59 12.12 -18.19 -11.55
CA PRO A 59 12.58 -19.49 -11.10
C PRO A 59 12.78 -19.58 -9.58
N GLU A 60 12.97 -18.46 -8.88
CA GLU A 60 13.13 -18.41 -7.42
C GLU A 60 11.87 -18.80 -6.66
N ILE A 61 10.71 -18.79 -7.34
CA ILE A 61 9.41 -19.11 -6.79
C ILE A 61 8.66 -20.14 -7.63
N ASP A 62 9.38 -20.85 -8.52
CA ASP A 62 8.85 -21.85 -9.45
C ASP A 62 7.63 -21.34 -10.23
N LEU A 63 7.74 -20.17 -10.84
CA LEU A 63 6.65 -19.53 -11.57
C LEU A 63 7.08 -19.05 -12.95
N LEU A 64 6.29 -19.41 -13.96
CA LEU A 64 6.28 -18.78 -15.29
C LEU A 64 4.98 -18.03 -15.48
N VAL A 65 5.06 -16.87 -16.14
CA VAL A 65 3.89 -16.10 -16.56
C VAL A 65 3.95 -16.04 -18.08
N VAL A 66 2.89 -16.51 -18.72
CA VAL A 66 2.83 -16.69 -20.17
C VAL A 66 1.59 -16.06 -20.76
N GLU A 67 1.69 -15.64 -22.01
CA GLU A 67 0.58 -15.17 -22.84
C GLU A 67 0.37 -16.09 -24.06
N GLY A 68 -0.88 -16.33 -24.42
CA GLY A 68 -1.27 -17.16 -25.56
C GLY A 68 -2.60 -17.89 -25.36
N ALA A 69 -2.89 -18.86 -26.23
CA ALA A 69 -4.13 -19.62 -26.15
C ALA A 69 -4.10 -20.60 -24.96
N GLU A 70 -5.21 -20.71 -24.22
CA GLU A 70 -5.31 -21.65 -23.09
C GLU A 70 -5.00 -23.10 -23.51
N SER A 71 -5.38 -23.52 -24.72
CA SER A 71 -5.06 -24.86 -25.24
C SER A 71 -3.57 -25.15 -25.34
N ASP A 72 -2.76 -24.12 -25.58
CA ASP A 72 -1.31 -24.24 -25.65
C ASP A 72 -0.71 -24.34 -24.23
N VAL A 73 -1.29 -23.63 -23.26
CA VAL A 73 -0.96 -23.77 -21.83
C VAL A 73 -1.33 -25.16 -21.31
N GLU A 74 -2.52 -25.66 -21.65
CA GLU A 74 -2.97 -27.03 -21.32
C GLU A 74 -2.00 -28.08 -21.88
N SER A 75 -1.42 -27.84 -23.06
CA SER A 75 -0.46 -28.75 -23.71
C SER A 75 0.83 -28.95 -22.92
N LEU A 76 1.19 -28.00 -22.03
CA LEU A 76 2.36 -28.10 -21.16
C LEU A 76 2.20 -29.19 -20.09
N GLY A 77 0.96 -29.57 -19.75
CA GLY A 77 0.68 -30.54 -18.70
C GLY A 77 1.05 -30.09 -17.28
N ALA A 78 1.34 -28.80 -17.09
CA ALA A 78 1.66 -28.18 -15.81
C ALA A 78 0.42 -27.59 -15.14
N THR A 79 0.46 -27.46 -13.82
CA THR A 79 -0.56 -26.76 -13.05
C THR A 79 -0.53 -25.26 -13.39
N TYR A 80 -1.67 -24.70 -13.78
CA TYR A 80 -1.78 -23.28 -14.12
C TYR A 80 -3.07 -22.64 -13.58
N ALA A 81 -3.11 -21.31 -13.59
CA ALA A 81 -4.31 -20.53 -13.38
C ALA A 81 -4.30 -19.29 -14.28
N ALA A 82 -5.48 -18.85 -14.73
CA ALA A 82 -5.62 -17.55 -15.39
C ALA A 82 -5.09 -16.42 -14.50
N ASP A 83 -4.46 -15.42 -15.09
CA ASP A 83 -4.01 -14.24 -14.36
C ASP A 83 -5.19 -13.41 -13.88
N SER A 84 -5.04 -12.76 -12.74
CA SER A 84 -6.09 -11.94 -12.11
C SER A 84 -5.68 -10.48 -12.14
N THR A 85 -6.63 -9.60 -12.40
CA THR A 85 -6.41 -8.14 -12.38
C THR A 85 -7.00 -7.51 -11.14
N TYR A 86 -6.37 -6.43 -10.69
CA TYR A 86 -6.74 -5.63 -9.52
C TYR A 86 -7.00 -4.20 -9.98
N SER A 87 -8.14 -3.64 -9.60
CA SER A 87 -8.45 -2.22 -9.77
C SER A 87 -8.23 -1.47 -8.45
N LEU A 88 -7.68 -0.26 -8.52
CA LEU A 88 -7.71 0.69 -7.40
C LEU A 88 -9.05 1.44 -7.42
N ASP A 89 -9.71 1.56 -6.27
CA ASP A 89 -10.82 2.50 -6.10
C ASP A 89 -10.27 3.72 -5.39
N LEU A 90 -10.10 4.78 -6.16
CA LEU A 90 -9.42 5.99 -5.76
C LEU A 90 -10.47 7.03 -5.29
N PRO A 91 -10.29 7.69 -4.13
CA PRO A 91 -11.30 8.60 -3.60
C PRO A 91 -11.58 9.74 -4.58
N ALA A 92 -12.87 10.00 -4.80
CA ALA A 92 -13.38 10.97 -5.78
C ALA A 92 -13.28 12.46 -5.34
N GLY A 93 -12.87 12.72 -4.09
CA GLY A 93 -12.73 14.07 -3.54
C GLY A 93 -11.36 14.26 -2.90
N ARG A 94 -10.63 15.28 -3.35
CA ARG A 94 -9.33 15.68 -2.81
C ARG A 94 -9.31 17.19 -2.61
N ASP A 95 -8.91 17.60 -1.43
CA ASP A 95 -8.58 19.00 -1.15
C ASP A 95 -7.05 19.18 -1.24
N SER A 96 -6.62 20.33 -1.76
CA SER A 96 -5.21 20.71 -1.84
C SER A 96 -4.93 21.82 -0.84
N PRO A 97 -3.77 21.81 -0.16
CA PRO A 97 -3.44 22.85 0.80
C PRO A 97 -3.34 24.21 0.12
N THR A 98 -4.03 25.20 0.68
CA THR A 98 -3.66 26.60 0.44
C THR A 98 -2.36 26.85 1.19
N THR A 99 -1.33 27.34 0.49
CA THR A 99 0.02 27.55 1.03
C THR A 99 0.00 28.32 2.35
N ASP A 100 0.30 27.66 3.47
CA ASP A 100 0.67 28.31 4.71
C ASP A 100 2.14 27.96 5.00
N GLU A 101 2.97 28.98 4.97
CA GLU A 101 4.40 28.91 5.28
C GLU A 101 4.58 28.67 6.78
N SER A 102 4.93 27.45 7.18
CA SER A 102 5.38 27.19 8.55
C SER A 102 6.88 27.49 8.71
N ALA A 103 7.30 27.89 9.91
CA ALA A 103 8.70 28.19 10.27
C ALA A 103 9.55 26.91 10.52
N SER A 104 9.22 25.83 9.82
CA SER A 104 9.96 24.56 9.76
C SER A 104 10.81 24.57 8.50
N ASP A 105 11.93 23.82 8.49
CA ASP A 105 12.71 23.61 7.26
C ASP A 105 11.79 23.11 6.12
N GLU A 106 10.78 22.31 6.46
CA GLU A 106 9.73 21.85 5.54
C GLU A 106 8.44 22.68 5.66
N PRO A 107 8.04 23.43 4.61
CA PRO A 107 6.93 24.39 4.69
C PRO A 107 5.59 23.80 5.12
N ARG A 108 5.31 22.53 4.82
CA ARG A 108 4.03 21.84 5.11
C ARG A 108 4.13 20.81 6.25
N TYR A 109 5.14 20.89 7.12
CA TYR A 109 5.22 20.00 8.28
C TYR A 109 4.07 20.20 9.28
N SER A 110 3.65 21.45 9.50
CA SER A 110 2.61 21.78 10.48
C SER A 110 1.29 20.99 10.31
N PRO A 111 0.76 20.77 9.08
CA PRO A 111 -0.41 19.91 8.88
C PRO A 111 -0.13 18.39 8.88
N GLN A 112 1.13 17.92 8.96
CA GLN A 112 1.47 16.49 9.02
C GLN A 112 1.36 15.92 10.44
N TRP A 113 0.12 15.85 10.96
CA TRP A 113 -0.16 15.30 12.29
C TRP A 113 0.35 13.87 12.44
N ASP A 114 0.37 13.10 11.36
CA ASP A 114 0.82 11.71 11.30
C ASP A 114 2.31 11.58 11.61
N LYS A 115 3.12 12.52 11.12
CA LYS A 115 4.56 12.60 11.43
C LYS A 115 4.81 13.09 12.85
N GLN A 116 4.01 14.05 13.32
CA GLN A 116 4.06 14.57 14.69
C GLN A 116 3.69 13.48 15.71
N ALA A 117 2.61 12.73 15.48
CA ALA A 117 2.10 11.70 16.39
C ALA A 117 3.08 10.53 16.58
N GLN A 118 3.96 10.30 15.62
CA GLN A 118 4.97 9.24 15.65
C GLN A 118 6.34 9.70 16.13
N ASN A 119 6.52 10.99 16.46
CA ASN A 119 7.81 11.57 16.82
C ASN A 119 8.87 11.34 15.73
N VAL A 120 8.46 11.55 14.46
CA VAL A 120 9.36 11.39 13.31
C VAL A 120 10.58 12.32 13.37
N PRO A 121 10.47 13.61 13.76
CA PRO A 121 11.64 14.47 13.90
C PRO A 121 12.68 13.92 14.88
N GLU A 122 12.24 13.39 16.03
CA GLU A 122 13.11 12.79 17.03
C GLU A 122 13.79 11.52 16.50
N ALA A 123 13.09 10.73 15.68
CA ALA A 123 13.71 9.61 14.97
C ALA A 123 14.79 10.08 13.98
N HIS A 124 14.54 11.20 13.27
CA HIS A 124 15.48 11.79 12.31
C HIS A 124 16.74 12.38 12.93
N GLU A 125 16.75 12.64 14.24
CA GLU A 125 17.97 12.98 15.00
C GLU A 125 18.91 11.77 15.15
N ILE A 126 18.39 10.54 15.03
CA ILE A 126 19.14 9.28 15.13
C ILE A 126 19.53 8.78 13.74
N THR A 127 18.58 8.71 12.81
CA THR A 127 18.77 8.33 11.41
C THR A 127 17.60 8.76 10.55
N ARG A 128 17.83 8.95 9.26
CA ARG A 128 16.77 9.21 8.30
C ARG A 128 16.54 8.05 7.33
N GLY A 129 17.21 6.91 7.53
CA GLY A 129 17.13 5.76 6.64
C GLY A 129 18.27 5.71 5.61
N GLU A 130 19.39 6.39 5.87
CA GLU A 130 20.52 6.41 4.94
C GLU A 130 21.04 4.99 4.68
N GLY A 131 21.34 4.69 3.41
CA GLY A 131 21.86 3.40 2.98
C GLY A 131 20.83 2.27 2.91
N THR A 132 19.54 2.58 3.06
CA THR A 132 18.45 1.61 2.86
C THR A 132 17.69 1.88 1.57
N ARG A 133 16.89 0.89 1.16
CA ARG A 133 16.08 0.95 -0.05
C ARG A 133 14.67 0.44 0.19
N VAL A 134 13.67 1.17 -0.28
CA VAL A 134 12.25 0.79 -0.21
C VAL A 134 11.66 0.74 -1.62
N ALA A 135 11.12 -0.41 -2.01
CA ALA A 135 10.33 -0.50 -3.23
C ALA A 135 8.88 -0.05 -2.97
N VAL A 136 8.36 0.78 -3.87
CA VAL A 136 6.95 1.17 -3.92
C VAL A 136 6.31 0.42 -5.08
N ILE A 137 5.52 -0.61 -4.78
CA ILE A 137 4.83 -1.43 -5.78
C ILE A 137 3.43 -0.86 -5.96
N ASP A 138 3.27 0.04 -6.93
CA ASP A 138 2.08 0.91 -7.03
C ASP A 138 1.88 1.49 -8.45
N THR A 139 1.17 2.61 -8.59
CA THR A 139 0.83 3.26 -9.87
C THR A 139 1.98 4.01 -10.54
N GLY A 140 3.16 4.05 -9.93
CA GLY A 140 4.27 4.86 -10.38
C GLY A 140 4.58 6.00 -9.42
N VAL A 141 5.86 6.33 -9.30
CA VAL A 141 6.36 7.40 -8.42
C VAL A 141 6.95 8.50 -9.28
N ALA A 142 6.42 9.72 -9.18
CA ALA A 142 6.89 10.86 -9.96
C ALA A 142 8.25 11.38 -9.46
N ALA A 143 9.35 10.86 -10.00
CA ALA A 143 10.70 11.34 -9.66
C ALA A 143 10.90 12.84 -9.95
N GLY A 144 10.17 13.37 -10.94
CA GLY A 144 10.16 14.81 -11.27
C GLY A 144 9.46 15.72 -10.25
N HIS A 145 8.73 15.17 -9.27
CA HIS A 145 8.09 15.97 -8.23
C HIS A 145 9.17 16.70 -7.40
N PRO A 146 9.05 18.02 -7.14
CA PRO A 146 10.09 18.79 -6.43
C PRO A 146 10.52 18.20 -5.08
N ASP A 147 9.59 17.60 -4.35
CA ASP A 147 9.80 16.95 -3.04
C ASP A 147 10.39 15.52 -3.13
N LEU A 148 10.59 14.99 -4.34
CA LEU A 148 11.08 13.62 -4.59
C LEU A 148 12.38 13.57 -5.41
N GLN A 149 12.94 14.72 -5.80
CA GLN A 149 14.05 14.83 -6.76
C GLN A 149 15.33 14.05 -6.40
N HIS A 150 15.51 13.69 -5.12
CA HIS A 150 16.67 12.93 -4.66
C HIS A 150 16.31 11.60 -4.00
N ALA A 151 15.02 11.29 -3.89
CA ALA A 151 14.56 10.07 -3.23
C ALA A 151 14.47 8.90 -4.21
N VAL A 152 14.04 9.14 -5.46
CA VAL A 152 13.75 8.07 -6.43
C VAL A 152 15.02 7.64 -7.17
N ASN A 153 15.35 6.35 -7.07
CA ASN A 153 16.43 5.72 -7.81
C ASN A 153 15.90 5.24 -9.18
N GLU A 154 16.01 6.10 -10.20
CA GLU A 154 15.52 5.83 -11.56
C GLU A 154 16.21 4.63 -12.24
N ASP A 155 17.47 4.36 -11.91
CA ASP A 155 18.24 3.24 -12.49
C ASP A 155 17.70 1.86 -12.08
N LEU A 156 17.07 1.78 -10.89
CA LEU A 156 16.46 0.56 -10.36
C LEU A 156 14.94 0.55 -10.50
N SER A 157 14.33 1.69 -10.78
CA SER A 157 12.89 1.77 -11.05
C SER A 157 12.54 0.94 -12.29
N LYS A 158 11.45 0.19 -12.20
CA LYS A 158 11.05 -0.76 -13.23
C LYS A 158 9.55 -0.80 -13.45
N ASP A 159 9.20 -0.85 -14.73
CA ASP A 159 7.85 -1.08 -15.22
C ASP A 159 7.59 -2.59 -15.36
N PHE A 160 6.47 -3.05 -14.80
CA PHE A 160 6.02 -4.43 -14.91
C PHE A 160 4.79 -4.57 -15.82
N THR A 161 4.12 -3.48 -16.21
CA THR A 161 2.87 -3.55 -16.97
C THR A 161 3.07 -3.89 -18.45
N GLY A 162 4.25 -3.56 -18.99
CA GLY A 162 4.56 -3.75 -20.40
C GLY A 162 3.85 -2.77 -21.35
N ASP A 163 3.20 -1.72 -20.82
CA ASP A 163 2.43 -0.75 -21.62
C ASP A 163 3.31 0.28 -22.36
N GLY A 164 4.60 0.33 -22.07
CA GLY A 164 5.59 1.16 -22.76
C GLY A 164 5.78 2.56 -22.17
N TYR A 165 5.07 2.96 -21.10
CA TYR A 165 5.30 4.25 -20.45
C TYR A 165 6.56 4.27 -19.57
N GLY A 166 7.05 3.11 -19.11
CA GLY A 166 8.23 3.01 -18.26
C GLY A 166 7.93 3.21 -16.77
N ALA A 167 8.92 3.64 -16.00
CA ALA A 167 8.82 3.84 -14.54
C ALA A 167 9.41 5.20 -14.13
N ALA A 168 9.39 5.50 -12.83
CA ALA A 168 9.78 6.79 -12.25
C ALA A 168 8.94 8.00 -12.72
N GLY A 169 7.73 7.71 -13.19
CA GLY A 169 6.69 8.70 -13.48
C GLY A 169 5.33 8.21 -12.97
N PRO A 170 4.35 9.10 -12.79
CA PRO A 170 3.03 8.75 -12.28
C PRO A 170 2.14 8.10 -13.37
N TYR A 171 2.72 7.26 -14.22
CA TYR A 171 2.09 6.80 -15.46
C TYR A 171 0.84 5.95 -15.24
N GLY A 172 0.79 5.18 -14.16
CA GLY A 172 -0.39 4.40 -13.78
C GLY A 172 -1.40 5.18 -12.93
N GLY A 173 -1.10 6.44 -12.58
CA GLY A 173 -1.91 7.24 -11.65
C GLY A 173 -1.09 7.90 -10.55
N TYR A 174 -1.78 8.72 -9.74
CA TYR A 174 -1.16 9.55 -8.70
C TYR A 174 -0.83 8.80 -7.40
N HIS A 175 -1.43 7.62 -7.17
CA HIS A 175 -1.48 6.96 -5.87
C HIS A 175 -0.09 6.58 -5.35
N GLY A 176 0.76 5.99 -6.21
CA GLY A 176 2.14 5.65 -5.88
C GLY A 176 2.98 6.86 -5.47
N THR A 177 2.74 8.03 -6.07
CA THR A 177 3.41 9.27 -5.68
C THR A 177 2.96 9.79 -4.31
N HIS A 178 1.72 9.52 -3.89
CA HIS A 178 1.25 9.84 -2.54
C HIS A 178 1.72 8.84 -1.49
N VAL A 179 1.92 7.58 -1.88
CA VAL A 179 2.47 6.54 -1.01
C VAL A 179 3.98 6.69 -0.80
N ALA A 180 4.69 7.26 -1.78
CA ALA A 180 6.14 7.48 -1.71
C ALA A 180 6.54 8.34 -0.50
N ALA A 181 7.69 7.98 0.10
CA ALA A 181 8.30 8.80 1.13
C ALA A 181 9.02 9.99 0.48
N ASN A 182 8.99 11.15 1.13
CA ASN A 182 9.63 12.33 0.56
C ASN A 182 11.01 12.55 1.13
N ASP A 183 11.76 13.38 0.42
CA ASP A 183 13.03 13.92 0.86
C ASP A 183 12.83 14.86 2.07
N ARG A 184 13.93 15.32 2.65
CA ARG A 184 13.94 16.46 3.56
C ARG A 184 14.80 17.55 2.91
N ASN A 185 14.21 18.24 1.94
CA ASN A 185 14.88 19.17 1.02
C ASN A 185 14.37 20.61 1.08
N GLU A 186 13.69 20.98 2.16
CA GLU A 186 13.11 22.31 2.39
C GLU A 186 11.93 22.66 1.45
N VAL A 187 11.29 21.63 0.88
CA VAL A 187 10.14 21.77 -0.02
C VAL A 187 9.02 20.88 0.47
N GLY A 188 7.82 21.44 0.65
CA GLY A 188 6.65 20.60 0.87
C GLY A 188 6.62 19.88 2.21
N THR A 189 6.62 18.55 2.15
CA THR A 189 6.26 17.61 3.23
C THR A 189 7.38 16.63 3.51
N VAL A 190 7.56 16.21 4.77
CA VAL A 190 8.61 15.24 5.13
C VAL A 190 8.11 13.79 5.16
N GLY A 191 8.91 12.86 4.64
CA GLY A 191 8.66 11.41 4.74
C GLY A 191 9.03 10.81 6.11
N SER A 192 8.64 9.56 6.36
CA SER A 192 9.03 8.84 7.60
C SER A 192 10.53 8.49 7.60
N ALA A 193 11.12 8.18 6.45
CA ALA A 193 12.54 7.86 6.28
C ALA A 193 13.11 8.60 5.06
N PRO A 194 13.35 9.92 5.15
CA PRO A 194 13.70 10.75 3.99
C PRO A 194 15.09 10.48 3.40
N GLY A 195 15.94 9.71 4.10
CA GLY A 195 17.26 9.30 3.61
C GLY A 195 17.27 7.95 2.88
N THR A 196 16.13 7.26 2.75
CA THR A 196 16.06 5.98 2.03
C THR A 196 15.97 6.20 0.52
N GLU A 197 16.58 5.31 -0.26
CA GLU A 197 16.30 5.25 -1.69
C GLU A 197 14.90 4.66 -1.93
N ILE A 198 14.16 5.25 -2.86
CA ILE A 198 12.88 4.75 -3.35
C ILE A 198 13.08 4.10 -4.70
N VAL A 199 12.56 2.89 -4.86
CA VAL A 199 12.50 2.22 -6.16
C VAL A 199 11.06 2.14 -6.59
N ASP A 200 10.75 2.76 -7.73
CA ASP A 200 9.42 2.67 -8.34
C ASP A 200 9.27 1.31 -9.03
N CYS A 201 8.41 0.45 -8.49
CA CYS A 201 8.04 -0.81 -9.10
C CYS A 201 6.61 -0.67 -9.63
N ARG A 202 6.44 -0.04 -10.80
CA ARG A 202 5.12 0.27 -11.34
C ARG A 202 4.41 -0.99 -11.81
N VAL A 203 3.20 -1.22 -11.28
CA VAL A 203 2.36 -2.37 -11.63
C VAL A 203 0.97 -1.98 -12.14
N PHE A 204 0.57 -0.71 -12.04
CA PHE A 204 -0.66 -0.22 -12.65
C PHE A 204 -0.38 0.51 -13.96
N SER A 205 -1.22 0.24 -14.96
CA SER A 205 -1.31 1.00 -16.20
C SER A 205 -2.24 2.22 -16.02
N PRO A 206 -2.30 3.18 -16.97
CA PRO A 206 -3.24 4.31 -16.91
C PRO A 206 -4.72 3.89 -16.83
N SER A 207 -5.04 2.64 -17.16
CA SER A 207 -6.38 2.06 -16.96
C SER A 207 -6.69 1.71 -15.50
N GLU A 208 -5.76 2.01 -14.58
CA GLU A 208 -5.80 1.75 -13.13
C GLU A 208 -5.98 0.26 -12.77
N ASN A 209 -5.53 -0.62 -13.66
CA ASN A 209 -5.48 -2.06 -13.43
C ASN A 209 -4.03 -2.55 -13.26
N ALA A 210 -3.83 -3.47 -12.32
CA ALA A 210 -2.58 -4.20 -12.10
C ALA A 210 -2.81 -5.72 -12.20
N SER A 211 -1.91 -6.44 -12.83
CA SER A 211 -1.94 -7.90 -12.86
C SER A 211 -1.34 -8.50 -11.58
N PHE A 212 -1.92 -9.62 -11.13
CA PHE A 212 -1.38 -10.42 -10.03
C PHE A 212 0.05 -10.86 -10.32
N ALA A 213 0.29 -11.32 -11.55
CA ALA A 213 1.60 -11.73 -12.01
C ALA A 213 2.62 -10.59 -11.97
N ASP A 214 2.22 -9.37 -12.34
CA ASP A 214 3.09 -8.19 -12.29
C ASP A 214 3.44 -7.77 -10.85
N ILE A 215 2.46 -7.83 -9.94
CA ILE A 215 2.68 -7.61 -8.50
C ILE A 215 3.66 -8.63 -7.94
N VAL A 216 3.48 -9.91 -8.25
CA VAL A 216 4.39 -10.99 -7.80
C VAL A 216 5.80 -10.79 -8.36
N ALA A 217 5.93 -10.46 -9.65
CA ALA A 217 7.20 -10.17 -10.29
C ALA A 217 7.91 -8.96 -9.64
N ALA A 218 7.16 -7.92 -9.28
CA ALA A 218 7.67 -6.74 -8.59
C ALA A 218 8.20 -7.05 -7.18
N VAL A 219 7.53 -7.92 -6.42
CA VAL A 219 8.03 -8.37 -5.10
C VAL A 219 9.33 -9.18 -5.24
N VAL A 220 9.38 -10.12 -6.20
CA VAL A 220 10.61 -10.90 -6.47
C VAL A 220 11.74 -9.98 -6.90
N TYR A 221 11.48 -9.01 -7.78
CA TYR A 221 12.46 -8.03 -8.22
C TYR A 221 12.98 -7.19 -7.05
N SER A 222 12.09 -6.67 -6.21
CA SER A 222 12.45 -5.88 -5.02
C SER A 222 13.40 -6.65 -4.10
N ALA A 223 13.17 -7.96 -3.94
CA ALA A 223 14.05 -8.83 -3.18
C ALA A 223 15.40 -9.10 -3.88
N ARG A 224 15.42 -9.23 -5.22
CA ARG A 224 16.67 -9.41 -5.99
C ARG A 224 17.58 -8.19 -5.94
N ILE A 225 17.03 -6.98 -5.80
CA ILE A 225 17.78 -5.73 -5.70
C ILE A 225 18.02 -5.28 -4.25
N ASP A 226 17.92 -6.21 -3.29
CA ASP A 226 18.21 -6.00 -1.87
C ASP A 226 17.42 -4.86 -1.20
N CYS A 227 16.16 -4.61 -1.64
CA CYS A 227 15.28 -3.68 -0.93
C CYS A 227 15.08 -4.14 0.52
N ASP A 228 15.16 -3.21 1.47
CA ASP A 228 14.90 -3.45 2.88
C ASP A 228 13.41 -3.67 3.15
N ALA A 229 12.56 -2.97 2.39
CA ALA A 229 11.13 -3.16 2.39
C ALA A 229 10.54 -3.09 0.97
N ALA A 230 9.44 -3.80 0.76
CA ALA A 230 8.58 -3.68 -0.41
C ALA A 230 7.17 -3.30 0.07
N ASN A 231 6.75 -2.07 -0.21
CA ASN A 231 5.45 -1.56 0.16
C ASN A 231 4.41 -1.85 -0.94
N MET A 232 3.31 -2.48 -0.54
CA MET A 232 2.15 -2.74 -1.39
C MET A 232 0.91 -2.09 -0.75
N SER A 233 0.54 -0.93 -1.26
CA SER A 233 -0.66 -0.19 -0.86
C SER A 233 -1.87 -0.60 -1.74
N LEU A 234 -2.01 -1.91 -1.95
CA LEU A 234 -3.00 -2.55 -2.81
C LEU A 234 -3.43 -3.88 -2.19
N GLY A 235 -4.59 -4.37 -2.60
CA GLY A 235 -5.08 -5.69 -2.21
C GLY A 235 -6.32 -6.09 -3.00
N ALA A 236 -6.83 -7.29 -2.77
CA ALA A 236 -8.15 -7.75 -3.19
C ALA A 236 -8.91 -8.32 -2.01
N TYR A 237 -10.13 -7.83 -1.84
CA TYR A 237 -11.09 -8.37 -0.90
C TYR A 237 -12.52 -8.20 -1.45
N PRO A 238 -13.39 -9.21 -1.32
CA PRO A 238 -13.14 -10.57 -0.83
C PRO A 238 -12.66 -11.54 -1.93
N VAL A 239 -11.59 -12.31 -1.67
CA VAL A 239 -11.15 -13.41 -2.57
C VAL A 239 -11.62 -14.75 -2.01
N SER A 240 -12.19 -15.62 -2.85
CA SER A 240 -12.59 -16.97 -2.42
C SER A 240 -11.38 -17.81 -1.99
N ARG A 241 -11.46 -18.49 -0.85
CA ARG A 241 -10.41 -19.44 -0.40
C ARG A 241 -10.36 -20.74 -1.23
N THR A 242 -11.31 -20.96 -2.12
CA THR A 242 -11.41 -22.18 -2.95
C THR A 242 -11.03 -21.92 -4.42
N ALA A 243 -10.87 -22.99 -5.20
CA ALA A 243 -10.45 -22.93 -6.61
C ALA A 243 -9.11 -22.21 -6.79
N ASN A 244 -9.03 -21.25 -7.71
CA ASN A 244 -7.79 -20.52 -8.05
C ASN A 244 -7.20 -19.77 -6.83
N GLY A 245 -8.00 -19.46 -5.81
CA GLY A 245 -7.50 -18.87 -4.55
C GLY A 245 -6.42 -19.72 -3.87
N GLN A 246 -6.48 -21.04 -3.99
CA GLN A 246 -5.42 -21.92 -3.48
C GLN A 246 -4.12 -21.79 -4.28
N PHE A 247 -4.23 -21.63 -5.60
CA PHE A 247 -3.08 -21.43 -6.48
C PHE A 247 -2.42 -20.08 -6.21
N TYR A 248 -3.19 -18.98 -6.20
CA TYR A 248 -2.67 -17.65 -5.89
C TYR A 248 -2.07 -17.58 -4.48
N GLY A 249 -2.70 -18.23 -3.49
CA GLY A 249 -2.15 -18.33 -2.14
C GLY A 249 -0.81 -19.06 -2.08
N LYS A 250 -0.62 -20.13 -2.86
CA LYS A 250 0.68 -20.82 -2.98
C LYS A 250 1.74 -19.92 -3.62
N VAL A 251 1.38 -19.25 -4.72
CA VAL A 251 2.28 -18.30 -5.40
C VAL A 251 2.70 -17.17 -4.47
N LEU A 252 1.75 -16.52 -3.77
CA LEU A 252 2.07 -15.48 -2.78
C LEU A 252 2.97 -16.02 -1.67
N ASN A 253 2.67 -17.18 -1.10
CA ASN A 253 3.49 -17.76 -0.04
C ASN A 253 4.92 -18.06 -0.51
N ARG A 254 5.12 -18.57 -1.72
CA ARG A 254 6.47 -18.75 -2.31
C ARG A 254 7.18 -17.40 -2.44
N THR A 255 6.46 -16.41 -2.97
CA THR A 255 6.94 -15.03 -3.20
C THR A 255 7.37 -14.32 -1.93
N THR A 256 6.51 -14.27 -0.92
CA THR A 256 6.80 -13.58 0.34
C THR A 256 7.83 -14.34 1.19
N SER A 257 7.88 -15.68 1.09
CA SER A 257 8.94 -16.48 1.70
C SER A 257 10.29 -16.20 1.06
N TYR A 258 10.34 -16.10 -0.27
CA TYR A 258 11.55 -15.70 -0.99
C TYR A 258 12.02 -14.30 -0.56
N ALA A 259 11.12 -13.30 -0.58
CA ALA A 259 11.45 -11.94 -0.16
C ALA A 259 12.02 -11.89 1.28
N LYS A 260 11.38 -12.58 2.23
CA LYS A 260 11.87 -12.71 3.60
C LYS A 260 13.26 -13.36 3.68
N ASN A 261 13.50 -14.41 2.88
CA ASN A 261 14.78 -15.11 2.87
C ASN A 261 15.91 -14.25 2.29
N GLN A 262 15.61 -13.35 1.35
CA GLN A 262 16.55 -12.31 0.88
C GLN A 262 16.66 -11.14 1.87
N GLY A 263 15.70 -11.02 2.80
CA GLY A 263 15.72 -10.01 3.86
C GLY A 263 14.88 -8.77 3.59
N THR A 264 14.09 -8.79 2.52
CA THR A 264 13.09 -7.77 2.20
C THR A 264 11.83 -8.00 3.03
N VAL A 265 11.43 -6.97 3.79
CA VAL A 265 10.17 -7.00 4.53
C VAL A 265 9.04 -6.57 3.59
N VAL A 266 8.09 -7.46 3.36
CA VAL A 266 6.89 -7.13 2.57
C VAL A 266 5.87 -6.45 3.49
N VAL A 267 5.50 -5.21 3.18
CA VAL A 267 4.55 -4.40 3.97
C VAL A 267 3.30 -4.16 3.13
N THR A 268 2.13 -4.43 3.70
CA THR A 268 0.85 -4.46 2.96
C THR A 268 -0.24 -3.70 3.70
N SER A 269 -1.08 -2.99 2.95
CA SER A 269 -2.28 -2.35 3.50
C SER A 269 -3.36 -3.40 3.85
N ALA A 270 -4.04 -3.25 4.98
CA ALA A 270 -5.06 -4.19 5.43
C ALA A 270 -6.38 -4.16 4.62
N GLY A 271 -6.63 -3.08 3.87
CA GLY A 271 -7.87 -2.85 3.14
C GLY A 271 -8.85 -1.93 3.87
N ASN A 272 -9.84 -1.41 3.13
CA ASN A 272 -10.65 -0.26 3.52
C ASN A 272 -12.17 -0.57 3.55
N ASP A 273 -12.55 -1.81 3.87
CA ASP A 273 -13.94 -2.29 3.83
C ASP A 273 -14.62 -2.32 5.22
N ALA A 274 -13.92 -1.86 6.27
CA ALA A 274 -14.29 -2.07 7.67
C ALA A 274 -14.59 -3.56 7.98
N ALA A 275 -13.89 -4.47 7.30
CA ALA A 275 -14.15 -5.90 7.36
C ALA A 275 -13.49 -6.57 8.58
N ASP A 276 -14.21 -7.50 9.19
CA ASP A 276 -13.70 -8.43 10.20
C ASP A 276 -13.05 -9.63 9.51
N LEU A 277 -11.76 -9.51 9.19
CA LEU A 277 -10.98 -10.55 8.52
C LEU A 277 -10.78 -11.80 9.40
N GLN A 278 -11.10 -11.74 10.69
CA GLN A 278 -11.00 -12.88 11.59
C GLN A 278 -12.22 -13.81 11.47
N HIS A 279 -13.36 -13.30 11.01
CA HIS A 279 -14.64 -14.03 11.03
C HIS A 279 -15.28 -14.19 9.63
N ASP A 280 -14.50 -14.03 8.56
CA ASP A 280 -14.98 -14.03 7.18
C ASP A 280 -14.66 -15.33 6.40
N GLY A 281 -14.34 -16.42 7.11
CA GLY A 281 -13.57 -17.60 6.68
C GLY A 281 -13.92 -18.36 5.39
N LYS A 282 -14.88 -17.91 4.59
CA LYS A 282 -15.01 -18.25 3.16
C LYS A 282 -14.07 -17.42 2.28
N PHE A 283 -13.66 -16.25 2.76
CA PHE A 283 -12.89 -15.27 2.02
C PHE A 283 -11.50 -15.09 2.64
N ILE A 284 -10.61 -14.54 1.85
CA ILE A 284 -9.28 -14.11 2.24
C ILE A 284 -9.02 -12.75 1.59
N SER A 285 -8.32 -11.89 2.31
CA SER A 285 -7.80 -10.62 1.84
C SER A 285 -6.34 -10.81 1.45
N LEU A 286 -6.01 -10.62 0.17
CA LEU A 286 -4.66 -10.79 -0.35
C LEU A 286 -4.12 -9.46 -0.88
N PRO A 287 -2.83 -9.13 -0.68
CA PRO A 287 -1.80 -9.97 -0.08
C PRO A 287 -1.71 -9.93 1.46
N ASN A 288 -2.55 -9.16 2.16
CA ASN A 288 -2.35 -8.86 3.59
C ASN A 288 -2.55 -10.06 4.55
N GLU A 289 -3.26 -11.12 4.16
CA GLU A 289 -3.31 -12.39 4.92
C GLU A 289 -2.30 -13.43 4.43
N ALA A 290 -1.38 -13.08 3.52
CA ALA A 290 -0.30 -13.99 3.11
C ALA A 290 0.71 -14.20 4.26
N ALA A 291 1.40 -15.34 4.27
CA ALA A 291 2.47 -15.54 5.23
C ALA A 291 3.64 -14.57 4.97
N ASN A 292 4.40 -14.23 6.01
CA ASN A 292 5.63 -13.42 5.92
C ASN A 292 5.44 -11.98 5.39
N VAL A 293 4.24 -11.42 5.48
CA VAL A 293 3.99 -9.98 5.27
C VAL A 293 3.76 -9.29 6.60
N LEU A 294 3.93 -7.96 6.64
CA LEU A 294 3.41 -7.10 7.68
C LEU A 294 2.11 -6.46 7.17
N SER A 295 0.99 -6.84 7.76
CA SER A 295 -0.33 -6.29 7.49
C SER A 295 -0.60 -5.07 8.36
N VAL A 296 -0.92 -3.94 7.72
CA VAL A 296 -1.01 -2.62 8.35
C VAL A 296 -2.42 -2.06 8.29
N SER A 297 -3.04 -1.88 9.46
CA SER A 297 -4.31 -1.15 9.60
C SER A 297 -4.09 0.36 9.78
N ALA A 298 -5.14 1.15 9.56
CA ALA A 298 -5.08 2.60 9.61
C ALA A 298 -5.61 3.16 10.94
N THR A 299 -4.92 4.17 11.47
CA THR A 299 -5.41 5.06 12.53
C THR A 299 -5.49 6.50 12.06
N GLY A 300 -6.29 7.32 12.74
CA GLY A 300 -6.26 8.77 12.57
C GLY A 300 -7.10 9.52 13.59
N PRO A 301 -6.78 10.80 13.82
CA PRO A 301 -7.54 11.66 14.72
C PRO A 301 -8.91 11.99 14.14
N LEU A 302 -9.77 12.54 14.99
CA LEU A 302 -10.89 13.36 14.55
C LEU A 302 -10.73 14.73 15.18
N GLY A 303 -10.88 15.80 14.39
CA GLY A 303 -10.78 17.17 14.88
C GLY A 303 -9.39 17.80 14.82
N PHE A 304 -8.43 17.23 14.10
CA PHE A 304 -7.10 17.82 13.93
C PHE A 304 -7.22 19.18 13.23
N ASN A 305 -6.72 20.22 13.89
CA ASN A 305 -6.82 21.61 13.42
C ASN A 305 -8.27 22.12 13.25
N HIS A 306 -9.27 21.47 13.89
CA HIS A 306 -10.67 21.91 13.89
C HIS A 306 -10.96 22.83 15.10
N GLY A 307 -10.71 24.13 14.97
CA GLY A 307 -11.16 25.13 15.95
C GLY A 307 -10.54 24.98 17.36
N ALA A 308 -11.22 25.54 18.37
CA ALA A 308 -10.67 25.71 19.73
C ALA A 308 -10.66 24.43 20.59
N ASP A 309 -11.35 23.38 20.17
CA ASP A 309 -11.68 22.24 21.03
C ASP A 309 -10.65 21.09 20.96
N GLY A 310 -9.62 21.22 20.12
CA GLY A 310 -8.58 20.21 19.98
C GLY A 310 -9.10 18.91 19.37
N LEU A 311 -8.37 17.81 19.57
CA LEU A 311 -8.76 16.51 19.03
C LEU A 311 -10.00 15.95 19.74
N GLU A 312 -11.02 15.61 18.97
CA GLU A 312 -12.19 14.85 19.43
C GLU A 312 -11.83 13.38 19.67
N SER A 313 -10.96 12.85 18.82
CA SER A 313 -10.42 11.50 18.96
C SER A 313 -8.89 11.52 18.82
N PRO A 314 -8.16 10.73 19.63
CA PRO A 314 -6.70 10.70 19.56
C PRO A 314 -6.20 10.12 18.23
N THR A 315 -4.96 10.41 17.87
CA THR A 315 -4.31 10.01 16.61
C THR A 315 -4.17 8.49 16.41
N TYR A 316 -4.27 7.71 17.48
CA TYR A 316 -4.24 6.23 17.47
C TYR A 316 -5.64 5.59 17.39
N THR A 317 -6.68 6.37 17.13
CA THR A 317 -8.06 5.86 16.93
C THR A 317 -8.11 5.07 15.62
N PRO A 318 -8.64 3.83 15.61
CA PRO A 318 -8.83 3.09 14.36
C PRO A 318 -9.68 3.88 13.38
N ALA A 319 -9.23 3.97 12.13
CA ALA A 319 -10.00 4.63 11.08
C ALA A 319 -11.32 3.88 10.84
N ASN A 320 -12.40 4.60 10.56
CA ASN A 320 -13.74 4.00 10.40
C ASN A 320 -13.82 2.96 9.27
N TYR A 321 -12.95 3.06 8.26
CA TYR A 321 -12.88 2.18 7.10
C TYR A 321 -11.90 1.01 7.25
N THR A 322 -11.01 1.00 8.26
CA THR A 322 -9.91 0.03 8.28
C THR A 322 -10.42 -1.40 8.51
N ASN A 323 -9.95 -2.35 7.70
CA ASN A 323 -10.11 -3.77 8.01
C ASN A 323 -9.40 -4.12 9.32
N TYR A 324 -9.90 -5.14 10.02
CA TYR A 324 -9.43 -5.54 11.34
C TYR A 324 -9.49 -7.06 11.56
N GLY A 325 -8.74 -7.55 12.54
CA GLY A 325 -8.76 -8.96 12.96
C GLY A 325 -7.46 -9.35 13.67
N THR A 326 -7.55 -10.07 14.80
CA THR A 326 -6.35 -10.36 15.63
C THR A 326 -5.35 -11.31 14.97
N ASN A 327 -5.79 -12.02 13.93
CA ASN A 327 -4.98 -12.96 13.17
C ASN A 327 -4.63 -12.44 11.76
N ALA A 328 -5.05 -11.23 11.42
CA ALA A 328 -4.93 -10.65 10.08
C ALA A 328 -4.18 -9.31 10.06
N ILE A 329 -4.02 -8.65 11.22
CA ILE A 329 -3.33 -7.36 11.36
C ILE A 329 -2.14 -7.53 12.29
N ASP A 330 -0.96 -7.08 11.85
CA ASP A 330 0.27 -7.12 12.66
C ASP A 330 0.48 -5.82 13.44
N VAL A 331 0.23 -4.68 12.78
CA VAL A 331 0.46 -3.34 13.33
C VAL A 331 -0.53 -2.34 12.76
N ALA A 332 -0.71 -1.22 13.44
CA ALA A 332 -1.48 -0.08 12.95
C ALA A 332 -0.56 1.13 12.82
N ALA A 333 -0.79 1.96 11.80
CA ALA A 333 -0.07 3.20 11.60
C ALA A 333 -1.03 4.32 11.16
N PRO A 334 -0.64 5.60 11.27
CA PRO A 334 -1.43 6.71 10.77
C PRO A 334 -1.80 6.54 9.29
N GLY A 335 -3.08 6.33 8.99
CA GLY A 335 -3.62 6.26 7.63
C GLY A 335 -4.65 7.34 7.33
N GLY A 336 -4.95 8.20 8.32
CA GLY A 336 -6.02 9.18 8.22
C GLY A 336 -7.34 8.64 8.73
N ASN A 337 -8.16 9.54 9.26
CA ASN A 337 -9.57 9.27 9.50
C ASN A 337 -10.37 10.38 8.84
N TYR A 338 -11.68 10.23 8.81
CA TYR A 338 -12.57 11.32 8.46
C TYR A 338 -13.92 11.07 9.10
N ASP A 339 -14.55 12.14 9.57
CA ASP A 339 -15.94 12.10 10.01
C ASP A 339 -16.79 12.89 9.00
N PRO A 340 -17.67 12.22 8.24
CA PRO A 340 -18.52 12.88 7.25
C PRO A 340 -19.50 13.88 7.87
N ASP A 341 -19.71 13.86 9.18
CA ASP A 341 -20.55 14.83 9.89
C ASP A 341 -19.83 16.17 10.12
N PHE A 342 -18.53 16.29 9.77
CA PHE A 342 -17.77 17.54 9.82
C PHE A 342 -17.82 18.28 8.46
N PRO A 343 -18.54 19.41 8.36
CA PRO A 343 -18.81 20.05 7.07
C PRO A 343 -17.63 20.82 6.48
N THR A 344 -16.61 21.16 7.28
CA THR A 344 -15.44 21.95 6.86
C THR A 344 -14.19 21.50 7.60
N GLY A 345 -13.05 21.41 6.90
CA GLY A 345 -11.76 21.10 7.50
C GLY A 345 -11.48 19.61 7.73
N TRP A 346 -12.47 18.73 7.54
CA TRP A 346 -12.37 17.28 7.75
C TRP A 346 -11.14 16.62 7.10
N TYR A 347 -10.60 17.19 6.03
CA TYR A 347 -9.41 16.67 5.34
C TYR A 347 -8.13 16.81 6.19
N TYR A 348 -8.10 17.69 7.19
CA TYR A 348 -6.97 17.79 8.12
C TYR A 348 -6.78 16.53 8.98
N ASP A 349 -7.81 15.70 9.13
CA ASP A 349 -7.73 14.40 9.79
C ASP A 349 -7.11 13.30 8.91
N MET A 350 -6.92 13.57 7.61
CA MET A 350 -6.29 12.67 6.66
C MET A 350 -4.78 12.88 6.58
N VAL A 351 -4.07 12.07 5.77
CA VAL A 351 -2.62 12.17 5.59
C VAL A 351 -2.31 13.13 4.44
N LEU A 352 -1.56 14.19 4.74
CA LEU A 352 -1.02 15.09 3.72
C LEU A 352 0.26 14.50 3.14
N ASN A 353 0.30 14.33 1.81
CA ASN A 353 1.52 13.96 1.12
C ASN A 353 1.57 14.51 -0.32
N THR A 354 2.69 14.29 -1.00
CA THR A 354 2.92 14.56 -2.42
C THR A 354 1.86 13.95 -3.31
N LEU A 355 1.59 14.60 -4.44
CA LEU A 355 0.65 14.12 -5.44
C LEU A 355 1.17 14.50 -6.83
N ALA A 356 1.06 13.58 -7.79
CA ALA A 356 1.35 13.87 -9.17
C ALA A 356 0.22 13.32 -10.05
N GLU A 357 -0.60 14.21 -10.60
CA GLU A 357 -1.68 13.80 -11.52
C GLU A 357 -1.12 13.70 -12.94
N PRO A 358 -1.08 12.51 -13.56
CA PRO A 358 -0.59 12.38 -14.92
C PRO A 358 -1.55 13.05 -15.90
N GLN A 359 -0.98 13.59 -16.98
CA GLN A 359 -1.72 14.19 -18.09
C GLN A 359 -1.41 13.39 -19.34
N PHE A 360 -2.48 12.94 -20.00
CA PHE A 360 -2.43 12.26 -21.29
C PHE A 360 -3.19 13.10 -22.32
N ASP A 361 -2.72 13.11 -23.55
CA ASP A 361 -3.46 13.73 -24.65
C ASP A 361 -4.58 12.82 -25.19
N ALA A 362 -5.22 13.25 -26.29
CA ALA A 362 -6.34 12.51 -26.87
C ALA A 362 -5.91 11.19 -27.53
N ASP A 363 -4.63 11.04 -27.88
CA ASP A 363 -4.06 9.84 -28.48
C ASP A 363 -3.56 8.86 -27.39
N GLY A 364 -3.58 9.29 -26.13
CA GLY A 364 -3.13 8.52 -24.97
C GLY A 364 -1.66 8.75 -24.65
N ASP A 365 -0.97 9.65 -25.34
CA ASP A 365 0.45 9.91 -25.07
C ASP A 365 0.61 10.73 -23.79
N TYR A 366 1.61 10.37 -22.97
CA TYR A 366 1.94 11.11 -21.76
C TYR A 366 2.54 12.48 -22.11
N VAL A 367 1.91 13.56 -21.64
CA VAL A 367 2.33 14.94 -21.94
C VAL A 367 2.87 15.70 -20.72
N GLY A 368 2.80 15.10 -19.53
CA GLY A 368 3.33 15.68 -18.30
C GLY A 368 2.53 15.28 -17.06
N ALA A 369 2.82 15.92 -15.94
CA ALA A 369 2.05 15.73 -14.71
C ALA A 369 1.90 17.05 -13.96
N ASN A 370 0.78 17.19 -13.25
CA ASN A 370 0.56 18.28 -12.31
C ASN A 370 1.07 17.86 -10.93
N TYR A 371 2.17 18.48 -10.48
CA TYR A 371 2.76 18.25 -9.16
C TYR A 371 2.09 19.12 -8.10
N THR A 372 1.59 18.51 -7.03
CA THR A 372 0.89 19.17 -5.94
C THR A 372 0.96 18.34 -4.66
N TYR A 373 0.19 18.72 -3.65
CA TYR A 373 0.02 18.00 -2.40
C TYR A 373 -1.47 17.77 -2.17
N SER A 374 -1.82 16.67 -1.52
CA SER A 374 -3.22 16.37 -1.20
C SER A 374 -3.35 15.60 0.09
N TRP A 375 -4.50 15.77 0.73
CA TRP A 375 -4.95 14.93 1.82
C TRP A 375 -5.64 13.68 1.27
N ILE A 376 -5.19 12.51 1.74
CA ILE A 376 -5.82 11.22 1.41
C ILE A 376 -5.87 10.37 2.68
N ALA A 377 -6.97 9.63 2.85
CA ALA A 377 -7.10 8.62 3.89
C ALA A 377 -7.17 7.22 3.27
N GLY A 378 -6.51 6.28 3.92
CA GLY A 378 -6.54 4.87 3.56
C GLY A 378 -5.49 4.08 4.33
N THR A 379 -5.69 2.76 4.40
CA THR A 379 -4.62 1.83 4.80
C THR A 379 -3.41 1.92 3.87
N SER A 380 -3.61 2.39 2.63
CA SER A 380 -2.57 2.77 1.68
C SER A 380 -1.63 3.87 2.16
N MET A 381 -2.05 4.74 3.09
CA MET A 381 -1.21 5.80 3.68
C MET A 381 -0.58 5.36 5.01
N ALA A 382 -1.10 4.29 5.62
CA ALA A 382 -0.54 3.68 6.83
C ALA A 382 0.63 2.74 6.50
N ALA A 383 0.47 1.86 5.51
CA ALA A 383 1.49 0.91 5.07
C ALA A 383 2.88 1.54 4.78
N PRO A 384 3.01 2.64 4.01
CA PRO A 384 4.30 3.24 3.71
C PRO A 384 5.01 3.80 4.95
N GLN A 385 4.27 4.14 6.01
CA GLN A 385 4.88 4.63 7.26
C GLN A 385 5.57 3.49 8.02
N VAL A 386 5.01 2.28 7.96
CA VAL A 386 5.65 1.06 8.48
C VAL A 386 6.84 0.66 7.62
N ALA A 387 6.75 0.78 6.29
CA ALA A 387 7.90 0.57 5.40
C ALA A 387 9.04 1.55 5.69
N GLY A 388 8.73 2.83 5.94
CA GLY A 388 9.69 3.83 6.41
C GLY A 388 10.30 3.47 7.77
N ALA A 389 9.50 2.98 8.73
CA ALA A 389 10.03 2.51 10.01
C ALA A 389 10.99 1.31 9.85
N VAL A 390 10.70 0.38 8.92
CA VAL A 390 11.64 -0.70 8.57
C VAL A 390 12.96 -0.13 8.07
N ALA A 391 12.94 0.87 7.17
CA ALA A 391 14.13 1.55 6.68
C ALA A 391 14.93 2.22 7.81
N LEU A 392 14.30 2.96 8.72
CA LEU A 392 14.98 3.55 9.89
C LEU A 392 15.67 2.48 10.77
N VAL A 393 14.96 1.40 11.07
CA VAL A 393 15.51 0.28 11.88
C VAL A 393 16.69 -0.39 11.18
N ARG A 394 16.62 -0.55 9.85
CA ARG A 394 17.67 -1.16 9.03
C ARG A 394 18.91 -0.29 8.93
N SER A 395 18.74 1.02 8.76
CA SER A 395 19.86 1.97 8.71
C SER A 395 20.68 1.97 10.00
N GLN A 396 20.04 1.77 11.17
CA GLN A 396 20.75 1.61 12.45
C GLN A 396 21.43 0.24 12.62
N ASN A 397 21.08 -0.76 11.80
CA ASN A 397 21.53 -2.13 11.95
C ASN A 397 22.05 -2.75 10.63
N PRO A 398 23.01 -2.10 9.93
CA PRO A 398 23.42 -2.52 8.59
C PRO A 398 24.08 -3.90 8.54
N GLY A 399 24.57 -4.41 9.68
CA GLY A 399 25.19 -5.73 9.82
C GLY A 399 24.28 -6.82 10.42
N SER A 400 23.02 -6.51 10.77
CA SER A 400 22.07 -7.53 11.20
C SER A 400 21.66 -8.38 10.01
N THR A 401 21.79 -9.71 10.10
CA THR A 401 21.31 -10.62 9.04
C THR A 401 19.86 -10.27 8.73
N ARG A 402 19.59 -9.89 7.47
CA ARG A 402 18.34 -9.25 7.08
C ARG A 402 17.08 -10.10 7.40
N GLY A 403 17.20 -11.39 7.73
CA GLY A 403 16.08 -12.23 8.23
C GLY A 403 15.68 -12.09 9.72
N ARG A 404 16.33 -11.26 10.56
CA ARG A 404 16.11 -11.26 12.03
C ARG A 404 15.39 -10.03 12.64
N SER A 405 15.23 -8.93 11.90
CA SER A 405 14.81 -7.65 12.49
C SER A 405 13.29 -7.47 12.65
N ALA A 406 12.46 -8.32 12.04
CA ALA A 406 11.00 -8.26 12.21
C ALA A 406 10.54 -8.58 13.64
N SER A 407 11.38 -9.19 14.49
CA SER A 407 11.06 -9.46 15.90
C SER A 407 11.69 -8.46 16.89
N ALA A 408 12.36 -7.42 16.40
CA ALA A 408 13.09 -6.46 17.24
C ALA A 408 12.28 -5.19 17.56
N SER A 409 11.01 -5.13 17.19
CA SER A 409 10.08 -4.11 17.71
C SER A 409 9.95 -4.32 19.22
N GLY A 410 10.53 -3.40 19.99
CA GLY A 410 10.54 -3.44 21.44
C GLY A 410 9.15 -3.65 22.03
N THR A 411 9.12 -4.28 23.20
CA THR A 411 7.92 -4.47 24.04
C THR A 411 7.03 -3.23 23.97
N PRO A 412 5.77 -3.32 23.48
CA PRO A 412 4.89 -2.16 23.46
C PRO A 412 4.69 -1.66 24.89
N PRO A 413 4.63 -0.33 25.12
CA PRO A 413 4.27 0.19 26.43
C PRO A 413 2.92 -0.43 26.82
N ARG A 414 2.89 -1.07 27.99
CA ARG A 414 1.67 -1.69 28.52
C ARG A 414 0.57 -0.64 28.55
N CYS A 415 -0.50 -0.88 27.80
CA CYS A 415 -1.74 -0.12 27.88
C CYS A 415 -2.13 0.00 29.37
N PRO A 416 -2.36 1.21 29.91
CA PRO A 416 -2.71 1.36 31.33
C PRO A 416 -4.02 0.64 31.59
N ARG A 417 -3.97 -0.45 32.36
CA ARG A 417 -5.19 -1.12 32.85
C ARG A 417 -5.94 -0.10 33.70
N SER A 418 -7.09 0.36 33.22
CA SER A 418 -8.00 1.16 34.05
C SER A 418 -8.45 0.29 35.22
N SER A 419 -7.95 0.59 36.41
CA SER A 419 -8.41 -0.04 37.65
C SER A 419 -9.73 0.61 38.07
N ARG A 420 -10.82 0.28 37.38
CA ARG A 420 -12.16 0.47 37.93
C ARG A 420 -12.93 -0.84 37.76
N ARG A 421 -12.87 -1.67 38.81
CA ARG A 421 -13.84 -2.76 39.01
C ARG A 421 -15.23 -2.14 39.13
N PRO A 422 -16.26 -2.66 38.46
CA PRO A 422 -17.62 -2.39 38.85
C PRO A 422 -17.91 -3.19 40.12
N THR A 423 -18.07 -2.50 41.25
CA THR A 423 -18.66 -3.10 42.45
C THR A 423 -20.15 -3.24 42.22
N THR A 424 -20.59 -4.47 41.95
CA THR A 424 -21.94 -4.93 42.25
C THR A 424 -22.16 -4.88 43.77
N ALA A 425 -23.18 -4.13 44.20
CA ALA A 425 -23.82 -4.33 45.50
C ALA A 425 -25.33 -4.22 45.29
N LEU A 426 -26.00 -5.37 45.43
CA LEU A 426 -27.44 -5.50 45.67
C LEU A 426 -27.72 -5.38 47.18
N ALA A 427 -28.96 -5.00 47.51
CA ALA A 427 -29.61 -4.83 48.83
C ALA A 427 -29.25 -3.52 49.57
N ASN A 428 -30.19 -2.67 50.00
CA ASN A 428 -31.61 -2.86 50.36
C ASN A 428 -32.59 -1.94 49.63
#